data_AF-A0A539E0D1-F1
#
_entry.id   AF-A0A539E0D1-F1
#
_cell.length_a   1.000
_cell.length_b   1.000
_cell.length_c   1.000
_cell.angle_alpha   90.00
_cell.angle_beta   90.00
_cell.angle_gamma   90.00
#
_symmetry.space_group_name_H-M   'P 1'
#
loop_
_entity.id
_entity.type
_entity.pdbx_description
1 polymer ?
#
loop_
_entity_poly.entity_id
_entity_poly.type
_entity_poly.pdbx_seq_one_letter_code
_entity_poly.pdbx_strand_id
1 'polypeptide(L)'
;MVEQVRVVDRLTIKTIEPDPRNADLLAGAHLLGFESVEAIEVADIYFVEGPIDQAARLRLEQVLVDPLLQQGCWGAPPCGGIETALLPGVTDSVAATLLTAAAALGCAVTNAATGRRFEVSGSLDAPTLTSLATRLCSNAVIERVAIGVIEPVFAHATTAAPVEHIDLRDLTDEQLQALNRERGMALDPAELRIIAGHFSRLGRSPTDVELETLAQTWSEHCSHKTFRATITLPDGSTRRPLLTQLRDATDAIDASFVRSAFVGNAGIVSYTPGVTIALKAETHNHPSAIEPFGGANTGVGGVIRDVMGAAHHPIATTDVLCFGPADLPHDDVPPGVIHPRLVREGVVAGVADYGNKIGLPTVAGAVLYDPGFTANPLVFCGCIGVAAERAPLGGPYAGDLVVVLGGRAGRDGLRGATFSSATMDATTGDVAGASVQIGDPITEKLLIDLLAESHGLYSA
;
A
#
# COMPACT_ATOMS: atom_id res chain seq x y z
N MET A 1 6.58 -9.11 -41.02
CA MET A 1 5.64 -9.43 -39.93
C MET A 1 4.57 -8.37 -39.96
N VAL A 2 3.32 -8.75 -40.20
CA VAL A 2 2.21 -7.81 -40.15
C VAL A 2 2.00 -7.49 -38.68
N GLU A 3 2.15 -6.22 -38.31
CA GLU A 3 1.83 -5.70 -36.98
C GLU A 3 0.33 -6.00 -36.76
N GLN A 4 0.02 -6.99 -35.91
CA GLN A 4 -1.36 -7.21 -35.49
C GLN A 4 -1.80 -5.94 -34.78
N VAL A 5 -2.72 -5.19 -35.40
CA VAL A 5 -3.38 -4.05 -34.76
C VAL A 5 -4.01 -4.59 -33.48
N ARG A 6 -3.45 -4.18 -32.33
CA ARG A 6 -4.02 -4.50 -31.02
C ARG A 6 -5.38 -3.83 -30.95
N VAL A 7 -6.45 -4.63 -30.99
CA VAL A 7 -7.80 -4.12 -30.82
C VAL A 7 -8.01 -3.95 -29.32
N VAL A 8 -8.04 -2.69 -28.90
CA VAL A 8 -8.35 -2.31 -27.52
C VAL A 8 -9.72 -1.67 -27.50
N ASP A 9 -10.61 -2.26 -26.73
CA ASP A 9 -11.93 -1.73 -26.47
C ASP A 9 -11.94 -0.97 -25.14
N ARG A 10 -12.71 0.11 -25.10
CA ARG A 10 -12.85 1.02 -23.96
C ARG A 10 -14.30 1.10 -23.56
N LEU A 11 -14.59 0.83 -22.29
CA LEU A 11 -15.89 1.02 -21.66
C LEU A 11 -15.79 2.14 -20.62
N THR A 12 -16.64 3.16 -20.71
CA THR A 12 -16.83 4.16 -19.66
C THR A 12 -18.13 3.91 -18.93
N ILE A 13 -18.07 3.90 -17.60
CA ILE A 13 -19.22 3.70 -16.74
C ILE A 13 -19.46 4.98 -15.95
N LYS A 14 -20.64 5.55 -16.09
CA LYS A 14 -21.11 6.73 -15.35
C LYS A 14 -22.32 6.34 -14.51
N THR A 15 -22.50 6.97 -13.36
CA THR A 15 -23.77 6.89 -12.64
C THR A 15 -24.87 7.61 -13.43
N ILE A 16 -26.12 7.15 -13.30
CA ILE A 16 -27.29 7.80 -13.90
C ILE A 16 -27.64 9.06 -13.11
N GLU A 17 -27.66 8.94 -11.78
CA GLU A 17 -27.82 10.06 -10.85
C GLU A 17 -26.44 10.70 -10.54
N PRO A 18 -26.39 11.89 -9.93
CA PRO A 18 -25.12 12.52 -9.56
C PRO A 18 -24.25 11.59 -8.71
N ASP A 19 -23.03 11.33 -9.18
CA ASP A 19 -22.06 10.51 -8.45
C ASP A 19 -21.68 11.24 -7.14
N PRO A 20 -21.75 10.58 -5.97
CA PRO A 20 -21.34 11.18 -4.70
C PRO A 20 -19.92 11.74 -4.71
N ARG A 21 -19.02 11.12 -5.49
CA ARG A 21 -17.62 11.55 -5.64
C ARG A 21 -17.50 12.94 -6.27
N ASN A 22 -18.49 13.37 -7.05
CA ASN A 22 -18.47 14.68 -7.72
C ASN A 22 -18.43 15.83 -6.70
N ALA A 23 -19.16 15.70 -5.59
CA ALA A 23 -19.21 16.72 -4.56
C ALA A 23 -17.86 16.86 -3.83
N ASP A 24 -17.23 15.72 -3.50
CA ASP A 24 -15.93 15.71 -2.83
C ASP A 24 -14.83 16.26 -3.74
N LEU A 25 -14.86 15.92 -5.03
CA LEU A 25 -13.95 16.47 -6.03
C LEU A 25 -14.10 17.98 -6.18
N LEU A 26 -15.34 18.49 -6.26
CA LEU A 26 -15.59 19.93 -6.33
C LEU A 26 -15.09 20.66 -5.08
N ALA A 27 -15.38 20.11 -3.89
CA ALA A 27 -14.90 20.67 -2.63
C ALA A 27 -13.36 20.65 -2.54
N GLY A 28 -12.73 19.58 -3.00
CA GLY A 28 -11.26 19.48 -3.10
C GLY A 28 -10.67 20.48 -4.08
N ALA A 29 -11.31 20.73 -5.22
CA ALA A 29 -10.88 21.75 -6.17
C ALA A 29 -10.89 23.15 -5.54
N HIS A 30 -11.99 23.52 -4.89
CA HIS A 30 -12.09 24.81 -4.19
C HIS A 30 -11.09 24.93 -3.04
N LEU A 31 -10.87 23.84 -2.29
CA LEU A 31 -9.87 23.78 -1.22
C LEU A 31 -8.45 24.06 -1.72
N LEU A 32 -8.14 23.66 -2.96
CA LEU A 32 -6.84 23.88 -3.59
C LEU A 32 -6.74 25.21 -4.36
N GLY A 33 -7.75 26.09 -4.23
CA GLY A 33 -7.80 27.42 -4.84
C GLY A 33 -8.39 27.46 -6.25
N PHE A 34 -8.99 26.38 -6.75
CA PHE A 34 -9.62 26.34 -8.08
C PHE A 34 -11.08 26.83 -8.05
N GLU A 35 -11.31 28.07 -7.59
CA GLU A 35 -12.66 28.62 -7.38
C GLU A 35 -13.52 28.75 -8.65
N SER A 36 -12.91 28.78 -9.84
CA SER A 36 -13.63 28.88 -11.12
C SER A 36 -14.20 27.55 -11.62
N VAL A 37 -13.95 26.45 -10.90
CA VAL A 37 -14.55 25.13 -11.18
C VAL A 37 -15.99 25.12 -10.67
N GLU A 38 -16.94 24.85 -11.55
CA GLU A 38 -18.37 24.82 -11.23
C GLU A 38 -18.86 23.39 -10.97
N ALA A 39 -18.30 22.40 -11.68
CA ALA A 39 -18.61 20.99 -11.49
C ALA A 39 -17.45 20.10 -11.96
N ILE A 40 -17.32 18.93 -11.34
CA ILE A 40 -16.45 17.83 -11.79
C ILE A 40 -17.30 16.56 -11.81
N GLU A 41 -17.49 15.97 -12.99
CA GLU A 41 -18.15 14.67 -13.14
C GLU A 41 -17.10 13.57 -13.32
N VAL A 42 -17.13 12.55 -12.46
CA VAL A 42 -16.24 11.39 -12.56
C VAL A 42 -16.92 10.19 -13.23
N ALA A 43 -16.14 9.41 -13.96
CA ALA A 43 -16.54 8.14 -14.55
C ALA A 43 -15.41 7.10 -14.42
N ASP A 44 -15.77 5.83 -14.32
CA ASP A 44 -14.80 4.73 -14.29
C ASP A 44 -14.54 4.25 -15.73
N ILE A 45 -13.28 3.93 -16.04
CA ILE A 45 -12.86 3.46 -17.36
C ILE A 45 -12.30 2.05 -17.25
N TYR A 46 -12.72 1.18 -18.16
CA TYR A 46 -12.19 -0.16 -18.34
C TYR A 46 -11.66 -0.30 -19.76
N PHE A 47 -10.39 -0.68 -19.87
CA PHE A 47 -9.75 -1.03 -21.13
C PHE A 47 -9.61 -2.55 -21.20
N VAL A 48 -9.99 -3.13 -22.32
CA VAL A 48 -9.93 -4.58 -22.56
C VAL A 48 -9.29 -4.84 -23.91
N GLU A 49 -8.23 -5.66 -23.91
CA GLU A 49 -7.54 -6.10 -25.11
C GLU A 49 -7.95 -7.54 -25.44
N GLY A 50 -8.28 -7.81 -26.70
CA GLY A 50 -8.60 -9.15 -27.18
C GLY A 50 -9.58 -9.14 -28.35
N PRO A 51 -9.86 -10.30 -28.97
CA PRO A 51 -10.92 -10.42 -29.98
C PRO A 51 -12.30 -10.34 -29.32
N ILE A 52 -12.76 -9.12 -29.04
CA ILE A 52 -14.04 -8.85 -28.37
C ILE A 52 -15.08 -8.44 -29.42
N ASP A 53 -16.02 -9.35 -29.70
CA ASP A 53 -17.17 -9.06 -30.56
C ASP A 53 -18.30 -8.35 -29.79
N GLN A 54 -19.34 -7.93 -30.50
CA GLN A 54 -20.49 -7.26 -29.89
C GLN A 54 -21.18 -8.11 -28.81
N ALA A 55 -21.21 -9.44 -28.98
CA ALA A 55 -21.80 -10.33 -28.00
C ALA A 55 -20.97 -10.41 -26.71
N ALA A 56 -19.64 -10.41 -26.81
CA ALA A 56 -18.72 -10.34 -25.69
C ALA A 56 -18.82 -9.00 -24.96
N ARG A 57 -18.94 -7.87 -25.69
CA ARG A 57 -19.19 -6.54 -25.08
C ARG A 57 -20.46 -6.54 -24.23
N LEU A 58 -21.55 -7.08 -24.74
CA LEU A 58 -22.82 -7.18 -23.99
C LEU A 58 -22.68 -8.06 -22.73
N ARG A 59 -21.97 -9.19 -22.79
CA ARG A 59 -21.72 -10.04 -21.61
C ARG A 59 -20.87 -9.33 -20.55
N LEU A 60 -19.84 -8.61 -20.97
CA LEU A 60 -19.00 -7.82 -20.06
C LEU A 60 -19.81 -6.69 -19.40
N GLU A 61 -20.60 -5.98 -20.20
CA GLU A 61 -21.44 -4.89 -19.73
C GLU A 61 -22.47 -5.34 -18.69
N GLN A 62 -23.06 -6.53 -18.85
CA GLN A 62 -23.98 -7.12 -17.86
C GLN A 62 -23.37 -7.36 -16.47
N VAL A 63 -22.04 -7.46 -16.37
CA VAL A 63 -21.34 -7.68 -15.10
C VAL A 63 -20.72 -6.39 -14.57
N LEU A 64 -20.27 -5.51 -15.46
CA LEU A 64 -19.56 -4.29 -15.09
C LEU A 64 -20.48 -3.09 -14.84
N VAL A 65 -21.64 -3.05 -15.49
CA VAL A 65 -22.59 -1.93 -15.38
C VAL A 65 -23.81 -2.40 -14.59
N ASP A 66 -24.09 -1.74 -13.47
CA ASP A 66 -25.38 -1.87 -12.81
C ASP A 66 -26.44 -1.10 -13.62
N PRO A 67 -27.39 -1.76 -14.31
CA PRO A 67 -28.32 -1.07 -15.19
C PRO A 67 -29.34 -0.18 -14.47
N LEU A 68 -29.46 -0.29 -13.14
CA LEU A 68 -30.35 0.55 -12.34
C LEU A 68 -29.67 1.85 -11.91
N LEU A 69 -28.34 1.82 -11.73
CA LEU A 69 -27.58 2.92 -11.14
C LEU A 69 -26.59 3.56 -12.11
N GLN A 70 -26.23 2.86 -13.18
CA GLN A 70 -25.12 3.20 -14.05
C GLN A 70 -25.47 3.01 -15.53
N GLN A 71 -24.70 3.69 -16.38
CA GLN A 71 -24.75 3.59 -17.83
C GLN A 71 -23.34 3.34 -18.38
N GLY A 72 -23.23 2.38 -19.29
CA GLY A 72 -22.01 2.05 -20.01
C GLY A 72 -21.97 2.69 -21.39
N CYS A 73 -20.81 3.18 -21.81
CA CYS A 73 -20.57 3.65 -23.17
C CYS A 73 -19.26 3.07 -23.71
N TRP A 74 -19.35 2.37 -24.84
CA TRP A 74 -18.19 1.82 -25.54
C TRP A 74 -17.59 2.85 -26.51
N GLY A 75 -16.27 2.93 -26.55
CA GLY A 75 -15.51 3.80 -27.44
C GLY A 75 -14.93 5.04 -26.75
N ALA A 76 -14.22 5.86 -27.51
CA ALA A 76 -13.66 7.11 -27.01
C ALA A 76 -14.76 8.18 -26.86
N PRO A 77 -14.71 9.02 -25.81
CA PRO A 77 -15.69 10.07 -25.60
C PRO A 77 -15.49 11.20 -26.62
N PRO A 78 -16.56 11.90 -27.04
CA PRO A 78 -16.50 12.92 -28.08
C PRO A 78 -15.94 14.27 -27.59
N CYS A 79 -15.88 14.48 -26.28
CA CYS A 79 -15.46 15.74 -25.65
C CYS A 79 -14.09 15.63 -24.96
N GLY A 80 -13.45 16.79 -24.74
CA GLY A 80 -12.26 16.89 -23.90
C GLY A 80 -12.57 16.51 -22.44
N GLY A 81 -11.53 16.18 -21.68
CA GLY A 81 -11.63 15.78 -20.27
C GLY A 81 -10.24 15.53 -19.70
N ILE A 82 -10.17 15.03 -18.47
CA ILE A 82 -8.95 14.51 -17.88
C ILE A 82 -9.14 13.01 -17.73
N GLU A 83 -8.18 12.21 -18.16
CA GLU A 83 -8.17 10.77 -17.90
C GLU A 83 -6.95 10.37 -17.12
N THR A 84 -7.15 9.49 -16.13
CA THR A 84 -6.09 8.88 -15.34
C THR A 84 -6.11 7.37 -15.52
N ALA A 85 -4.94 6.76 -15.39
CA ALA A 85 -4.78 5.32 -15.35
C ALA A 85 -3.54 5.00 -14.51
N LEU A 86 -3.42 3.76 -14.05
CA LEU A 86 -2.27 3.35 -13.26
C LEU A 86 -0.97 3.43 -14.07
N LEU A 87 0.13 3.69 -13.35
CA LEU A 87 1.49 3.66 -13.90
C LEU A 87 1.87 2.22 -14.31
N PRO A 88 2.74 2.07 -15.33
CA PRO A 88 3.22 0.75 -15.72
C PRO A 88 3.89 0.02 -14.55
N GLY A 89 3.47 -1.21 -14.28
CA GLY A 89 4.02 -2.05 -13.22
C GLY A 89 3.29 -1.96 -11.87
N VAL A 90 2.40 -0.98 -11.71
CA VAL A 90 1.50 -0.89 -10.55
C VAL A 90 0.43 -1.96 -10.63
N THR A 91 0.16 -2.64 -9.51
CA THR A 91 -0.88 -3.65 -9.43
C THR A 91 -2.28 -3.05 -9.64
N ASP A 92 -3.01 -3.58 -10.63
CA ASP A 92 -4.42 -3.27 -10.90
C ASP A 92 -5.31 -4.47 -10.50
N SER A 93 -5.76 -4.49 -9.25
CA SER A 93 -6.57 -5.59 -8.71
C SER A 93 -7.95 -5.67 -9.37
N VAL A 94 -8.50 -4.53 -9.82
CA VAL A 94 -9.77 -4.47 -10.53
C VAL A 94 -9.63 -5.08 -11.93
N ALA A 95 -8.56 -4.75 -12.66
CA ALA A 95 -8.26 -5.39 -13.94
C ALA A 95 -8.01 -6.90 -13.80
N ALA A 96 -7.30 -7.34 -12.76
CA ALA A 96 -7.10 -8.77 -12.50
C ALA A 96 -8.43 -9.50 -12.23
N THR A 97 -9.34 -8.87 -11.49
CA THR A 97 -10.69 -9.38 -11.24
C THR A 97 -11.52 -9.42 -12.53
N LEU A 98 -11.44 -8.36 -13.35
CA LEU A 98 -12.08 -8.31 -14.66
C LEU A 98 -11.60 -9.43 -15.59
N LEU A 99 -10.30 -9.73 -15.63
CA LEU A 99 -9.77 -10.86 -16.42
C LEU A 99 -10.37 -12.19 -15.95
N THR A 100 -10.49 -12.39 -14.64
CA THR A 100 -11.10 -13.59 -14.06
C THR A 100 -12.58 -13.69 -14.44
N ALA A 101 -13.33 -12.59 -14.33
CA ALA A 101 -14.73 -12.53 -14.71
C ALA A 101 -14.93 -12.75 -16.23
N ALA A 102 -14.10 -12.13 -17.07
CA ALA A 102 -14.15 -12.29 -18.51
C ALA A 102 -13.93 -13.75 -18.93
N ALA A 103 -12.96 -14.44 -18.31
CA ALA A 103 -12.72 -15.85 -18.54
C ALA A 103 -13.93 -16.71 -18.16
N ALA A 104 -14.57 -16.43 -17.01
CA ALA A 104 -15.78 -17.12 -16.58
C ALA A 104 -16.98 -16.90 -17.52
N LEU A 105 -17.05 -15.72 -18.15
CA LEU A 105 -18.08 -15.37 -19.15
C LEU A 105 -17.77 -15.92 -20.56
N GLY A 106 -16.65 -16.62 -20.75
CA GLY A 106 -16.19 -17.10 -22.05
C GLY A 106 -15.81 -15.96 -23.01
N CYS A 107 -15.42 -14.79 -22.48
CA CYS A 107 -14.92 -13.68 -23.26
C CYS A 107 -13.40 -13.79 -23.42
N ALA A 108 -12.92 -13.72 -24.66
CA ALA A 108 -11.50 -13.85 -24.99
C ALA A 108 -10.70 -12.57 -24.71
N VAL A 109 -10.82 -12.01 -23.50
CA VAL A 109 -10.02 -10.86 -23.05
C VAL A 109 -8.64 -11.37 -22.63
N THR A 110 -7.59 -10.83 -23.23
CA THR A 110 -6.19 -11.21 -22.94
C THR A 110 -5.54 -10.28 -21.94
N ASN A 111 -5.87 -9.00 -21.97
CA ASN A 111 -5.36 -8.00 -21.03
C ASN A 111 -6.46 -7.01 -20.65
N ALA A 112 -6.36 -6.45 -19.45
CA ALA A 112 -7.25 -5.40 -18.97
C ALA A 112 -6.47 -4.34 -18.19
N ALA A 113 -7.00 -3.13 -18.16
CA ALA A 113 -6.50 -2.02 -17.36
C ALA A 113 -7.67 -1.13 -16.96
N THR A 114 -7.54 -0.43 -15.83
CA THR A 114 -8.55 0.51 -15.34
C THR A 114 -8.04 1.94 -15.33
N GLY A 115 -8.99 2.87 -15.23
CA GLY A 115 -8.72 4.29 -15.15
C GLY A 115 -9.95 5.07 -14.74
N ARG A 116 -9.81 6.39 -14.68
CA ARG A 116 -10.91 7.31 -14.36
C ARG A 116 -10.94 8.43 -15.37
N ARG A 117 -12.14 8.94 -15.63
CA ARG A 117 -12.38 10.13 -16.45
C ARG A 117 -12.99 11.22 -15.58
N PHE A 118 -12.53 12.44 -15.76
CA PHE A 118 -13.07 13.63 -15.12
C PHE A 118 -13.50 14.62 -16.21
N GLU A 119 -14.75 15.04 -16.16
CA GLU A 119 -15.32 16.09 -17.00
C GLU A 119 -15.53 17.33 -16.15
N VAL A 120 -14.75 18.37 -16.45
CA VAL A 120 -14.67 19.59 -15.64
C VAL A 120 -15.47 20.70 -16.32
N SER A 121 -16.42 21.28 -15.58
CA SER A 121 -17.17 22.46 -15.99
C SER A 121 -16.63 23.70 -15.29
N GLY A 122 -16.43 24.78 -16.03
CA GLY A 122 -15.92 26.05 -15.52
C GLY A 122 -14.99 26.75 -16.52
N SER A 123 -14.61 27.98 -16.20
CA SER A 123 -13.65 28.75 -17.02
C SER A 123 -12.23 28.48 -16.54
N LEU A 124 -11.57 27.50 -17.17
CA LEU A 124 -10.18 27.13 -16.91
C LEU A 124 -9.34 27.32 -18.17
N ASP A 125 -8.19 27.98 -18.02
CA ASP A 125 -7.16 27.95 -19.05
C ASP A 125 -6.40 26.60 -19.02
N ALA A 126 -5.65 26.31 -20.09
CA ALA A 126 -4.93 25.04 -20.20
C ALA A 126 -3.91 24.80 -19.05
N PRO A 127 -3.15 25.80 -18.57
CA PRO A 127 -2.29 25.65 -17.39
C PRO A 127 -3.07 25.28 -16.12
N THR A 128 -4.21 25.93 -15.86
CA THR A 128 -5.02 25.66 -14.68
C THR A 128 -5.65 24.27 -14.75
N LEU A 129 -6.14 23.85 -15.92
CA LEU A 129 -6.65 22.49 -16.13
C LEU A 129 -5.56 21.43 -15.88
N THR A 130 -4.34 21.68 -16.35
CA THR A 130 -3.20 20.79 -16.13
C THR A 130 -2.85 20.71 -14.63
N SER A 131 -2.89 21.84 -13.92
CA SER A 131 -2.66 21.90 -12.47
C SER A 131 -3.74 21.16 -11.67
N LEU A 132 -5.02 21.32 -12.05
CA LEU A 132 -6.13 20.57 -11.45
C LEU A 132 -5.96 19.06 -11.66
N ALA A 133 -5.59 18.67 -12.89
CA ALA A 133 -5.37 17.29 -13.26
C ALA A 133 -4.30 16.62 -12.38
N THR A 134 -3.16 17.29 -12.17
CA THR A 134 -2.02 16.73 -11.41
C THR A 134 -2.19 16.84 -9.89
N ARG A 135 -2.89 17.85 -9.38
CA ARG A 135 -3.02 18.11 -7.94
C ARG A 135 -4.23 17.48 -7.29
N LEU A 136 -5.26 17.13 -8.07
CA LEU A 136 -6.53 16.60 -7.54
C LEU A 136 -7.01 15.34 -8.28
N CYS A 137 -7.04 15.34 -9.61
CA CYS A 137 -7.65 14.24 -10.37
C CYS A 137 -6.78 12.98 -10.40
N SER A 138 -5.45 13.15 -10.36
CA SER A 138 -4.50 12.05 -10.40
C SER A 138 -3.67 11.97 -9.13
N ASN A 139 -3.33 10.76 -8.75
CA ASN A 139 -2.30 10.47 -7.78
C ASN A 139 -0.97 10.20 -8.48
N ALA A 140 -0.08 11.20 -8.55
CA ALA A 140 1.17 11.10 -9.31
C ALA A 140 2.11 9.96 -8.87
N VAL A 141 1.89 9.38 -7.68
CA VAL A 141 2.67 8.28 -7.12
C VAL A 141 2.37 6.96 -7.84
N ILE A 142 1.10 6.77 -8.23
CA ILE A 142 0.59 5.48 -8.76
C ILE A 142 -0.17 5.62 -10.09
N GLU A 143 -0.53 6.84 -10.49
CA GLU A 143 -1.28 7.14 -11.69
C GLU A 143 -0.52 8.08 -12.62
N ARG A 144 -0.79 7.89 -13.91
CA ARG A 144 -0.47 8.81 -15.00
C ARG A 144 -1.74 9.53 -15.43
N VAL A 145 -1.55 10.71 -15.99
CA VAL A 145 -2.65 11.60 -16.37
C VAL A 145 -2.49 12.08 -17.82
N ALA A 146 -3.63 12.22 -18.51
CA ALA A 146 -3.70 12.79 -19.84
C ALA A 146 -4.84 13.83 -19.90
N ILE A 147 -4.58 14.96 -20.55
CA ILE A 147 -5.64 15.86 -20.98
C ILE A 147 -6.24 15.29 -22.28
N GLY A 148 -7.48 14.83 -22.22
CA GLY A 148 -8.18 14.16 -23.32
C GLY A 148 -8.40 12.68 -23.02
N VAL A 149 -7.94 11.83 -23.93
CA VAL A 149 -8.05 10.36 -23.82
C VAL A 149 -6.69 9.79 -23.47
N ILE A 150 -6.65 8.85 -22.52
CA ILE A 150 -5.43 8.19 -22.11
C ILE A 150 -5.25 6.86 -22.86
N GLU A 151 -4.06 6.64 -23.43
CA GLU A 151 -3.70 5.36 -24.03
C GLU A 151 -3.52 4.31 -22.93
N PRO A 152 -4.13 3.12 -22.97
CA PRO A 152 -3.98 2.14 -21.91
C PRO A 152 -2.59 1.51 -21.87
N VAL A 153 -2.15 1.14 -20.67
CA VAL A 153 -0.96 0.32 -20.46
C VAL A 153 -1.39 -0.94 -19.74
N PHE A 154 -1.07 -2.09 -20.32
CA PHE A 154 -1.40 -3.39 -19.76
C PHE A 154 -0.20 -3.97 -19.01
N ALA A 155 -0.46 -4.58 -17.86
CA ALA A 155 0.56 -5.34 -17.16
C ALA A 155 0.98 -6.55 -17.99
N HIS A 156 2.28 -6.66 -18.26
CA HIS A 156 2.84 -7.79 -18.99
C HIS A 156 3.90 -8.48 -18.12
N ALA A 157 4.00 -9.81 -18.23
CA ALA A 157 5.08 -10.56 -17.60
C ALA A 157 6.42 -10.01 -18.11
N THR A 158 7.24 -9.52 -17.20
CA THR A 158 8.58 -9.05 -17.54
C THR A 158 9.53 -10.23 -17.64
N THR A 159 10.43 -10.21 -18.62
CA THR A 159 11.55 -11.14 -18.66
C THR A 159 12.44 -10.91 -17.45
N ALA A 160 12.86 -11.98 -16.78
CA ALA A 160 13.76 -11.90 -15.65
C ALA A 160 15.03 -11.13 -16.04
N ALA A 161 15.35 -10.08 -15.27
CA ALA A 161 16.62 -9.39 -15.41
C ALA A 161 17.76 -10.33 -14.97
N PRO A 162 18.95 -10.22 -15.58
CA PRO A 162 20.12 -10.95 -15.09
C PRO A 162 20.47 -10.49 -13.67
N VAL A 163 20.91 -11.43 -12.82
CA VAL A 163 21.38 -11.13 -11.46
C VAL A 163 22.61 -10.24 -11.54
N GLU A 164 22.58 -9.12 -10.83
CA GLU A 164 23.72 -8.22 -10.71
C GLU A 164 24.66 -8.67 -9.57
N HIS A 165 25.98 -8.59 -9.79
CA HIS A 165 27.00 -8.82 -8.78
C HIS A 165 27.74 -7.52 -8.45
N ILE A 166 27.75 -7.13 -7.19
CA ILE A 166 28.19 -5.81 -6.74
C ILE A 166 29.51 -5.96 -6.00
N ASP A 167 30.63 -5.54 -6.58
CA ASP A 167 31.93 -5.72 -5.92
C ASP A 167 32.14 -4.69 -4.80
N LEU A 168 32.24 -5.18 -3.57
CA LEU A 168 32.50 -4.37 -2.37
C LEU A 168 33.94 -4.52 -1.86
N ARG A 169 34.72 -5.47 -2.41
CA ARG A 169 35.81 -6.13 -1.65
C ARG A 169 37.07 -5.29 -1.44
N ASP A 170 37.18 -4.15 -2.10
CA ASP A 170 38.28 -3.19 -1.96
C ASP A 170 37.78 -1.72 -2.01
N LEU A 171 36.47 -1.51 -1.82
CA LEU A 171 35.92 -0.16 -1.83
C LEU A 171 36.36 0.62 -0.60
N THR A 172 36.75 1.89 -0.79
CA THR A 172 36.98 2.82 0.32
C THR A 172 35.66 3.17 1.02
N ASP A 173 35.74 3.74 2.22
CA ASP A 173 34.55 4.21 2.94
C ASP A 173 33.73 5.22 2.12
N GLU A 174 34.39 6.10 1.36
CA GLU A 174 33.74 7.07 0.47
C GLU A 174 33.00 6.38 -0.69
N GLN A 175 33.59 5.32 -1.26
CA GLN A 175 32.99 4.54 -2.34
C GLN A 175 31.80 3.71 -1.84
N LEU A 176 31.91 3.10 -0.65
CA LEU A 176 30.80 2.40 0.01
C LEU A 176 29.65 3.36 0.29
N GLN A 177 29.95 4.57 0.77
CA GLN A 177 28.96 5.62 0.99
C GLN A 177 28.28 6.10 -0.31
N ALA A 178 29.03 6.21 -1.40
CA ALA A 178 28.47 6.57 -2.70
C ALA A 178 27.48 5.50 -3.18
N LEU A 179 27.87 4.22 -3.10
CA LEU A 179 27.01 3.09 -3.43
C LEU A 179 25.76 3.03 -2.54
N ASN A 180 25.91 3.31 -1.24
CA ASN A 180 24.81 3.38 -0.27
C ASN A 180 23.74 4.41 -0.66
N ARG A 181 24.16 5.59 -1.13
CA ARG A 181 23.24 6.62 -1.64
C ARG A 181 22.62 6.23 -2.98
N GLU A 182 23.44 5.75 -3.92
CA GLU A 182 22.98 5.33 -5.25
C GLU A 182 21.88 4.27 -5.17
N ARG A 183 22.03 3.31 -4.25
CA ARG A 183 21.08 2.19 -4.09
C ARG A 183 20.02 2.43 -3.02
N GLY A 184 20.06 3.55 -2.29
CA GLY A 184 19.07 3.84 -1.24
C GLY A 184 19.05 2.79 -0.12
N MET A 185 20.22 2.25 0.25
CA MET A 185 20.33 1.16 1.23
C MET A 185 20.18 1.64 2.69
N ALA A 186 20.36 2.95 2.94
CA ALA A 186 20.22 3.57 4.26
C ALA A 186 21.04 2.89 5.38
N LEU A 187 22.18 2.29 5.02
CA LEU A 187 23.10 1.65 5.96
C LEU A 187 24.08 2.65 6.55
N ASP A 188 24.47 2.46 7.81
CA ASP A 188 25.52 3.27 8.42
C ASP A 188 26.93 2.83 7.97
N PRO A 189 27.98 3.65 8.19
CA PRO A 189 29.33 3.33 7.76
C PRO A 189 29.91 2.04 8.37
N ALA A 190 29.53 1.68 9.61
CA ALA A 190 30.00 0.47 10.25
C ALA A 190 29.34 -0.76 9.62
N GLU A 191 28.05 -0.69 9.31
CA GLU A 191 27.29 -1.74 8.63
C GLU A 191 27.87 -2.03 7.24
N LEU A 192 28.15 -0.99 6.46
CA LEU A 192 28.78 -1.12 5.15
C LEU A 192 30.13 -1.85 5.22
N ARG A 193 30.99 -1.51 6.18
CA ARG A 193 32.28 -2.19 6.39
C ARG A 193 32.10 -3.65 6.80
N ILE A 194 31.12 -3.97 7.63
CA ILE A 194 30.82 -5.34 8.05
C ILE A 194 30.40 -6.19 6.84
N ILE A 195 29.51 -5.66 6.00
CA ILE A 195 29.05 -6.33 4.79
C ILE A 195 30.20 -6.53 3.82
N ALA A 196 30.96 -5.48 3.51
CA ALA A 196 32.13 -5.57 2.62
C ALA A 196 33.12 -6.62 3.13
N GLY A 197 33.49 -6.57 4.42
CA GLY A 197 34.39 -7.53 5.03
C GLY A 197 33.86 -8.97 5.04
N HIS A 198 32.55 -9.18 5.16
CA HIS A 198 31.93 -10.50 5.04
C HIS A 198 32.14 -11.10 3.65
N PHE A 199 31.83 -10.34 2.59
CA PHE A 199 31.99 -10.80 1.22
C PHE A 199 33.45 -10.92 0.78
N SER A 200 34.35 -10.09 1.33
CA SER A 200 35.80 -10.29 1.17
C SER A 200 36.27 -11.62 1.75
N ARG A 201 35.78 -12.01 2.94
CA ARG A 201 36.10 -13.32 3.55
C ARG A 201 35.55 -14.51 2.77
N LEU A 202 34.37 -14.35 2.15
CA LEU A 202 33.79 -15.37 1.28
C LEU A 202 34.49 -15.46 -0.09
N GLY A 203 35.31 -14.46 -0.44
CA GLY A 203 36.01 -14.42 -1.73
C GLY A 203 35.08 -14.17 -2.93
N ARG A 204 33.89 -13.62 -2.73
CA ARG A 204 32.92 -13.32 -3.80
C ARG A 204 32.18 -12.01 -3.57
N SER A 205 31.68 -11.39 -4.65
CA SER A 205 30.77 -10.26 -4.55
C SER A 205 29.37 -10.72 -4.09
N PRO A 206 28.63 -9.90 -3.30
CA PRO A 206 27.21 -10.10 -3.12
C PRO A 206 26.46 -10.02 -4.45
N THR A 207 25.32 -10.73 -4.53
CA THR A 207 24.30 -10.38 -5.52
C THR A 207 23.54 -9.14 -5.08
N ASP A 208 22.87 -8.47 -6.02
CA ASP A 208 21.87 -7.43 -5.76
C ASP A 208 20.86 -7.85 -4.67
N VAL A 209 20.24 -9.02 -4.79
CA VAL A 209 19.23 -9.51 -3.84
C VAL A 209 19.82 -9.73 -2.45
N GLU A 210 21.06 -10.26 -2.35
CA GLU A 210 21.72 -10.43 -1.04
C GLU A 210 21.97 -9.08 -0.37
N LEU A 211 22.46 -8.10 -1.13
CA LEU A 211 22.76 -6.78 -0.61
C LEU A 211 21.48 -6.03 -0.21
N GLU A 212 20.44 -6.07 -1.05
CA GLU A 212 19.14 -5.47 -0.76
C GLU A 212 18.48 -6.14 0.46
N THR A 213 18.58 -7.47 0.59
CA THR A 213 18.06 -8.20 1.76
C THR A 213 18.74 -7.73 3.06
N LEU A 214 20.06 -7.56 3.03
CA LEU A 214 20.80 -7.03 4.18
C LEU A 214 20.37 -5.59 4.50
N ALA A 215 20.26 -4.72 3.49
CA ALA A 215 19.81 -3.34 3.66
C ALA A 215 18.40 -3.24 4.27
N GLN A 216 17.44 -4.03 3.77
CA GLN A 216 16.07 -4.03 4.30
C GLN A 216 16.02 -4.58 5.73
N THR A 217 16.64 -5.73 5.98
CA THR A 217 16.57 -6.39 7.31
C THR A 217 17.31 -5.59 8.40
N TRP A 218 18.37 -4.89 8.03
CA TRP A 218 19.15 -4.04 8.94
C TRP A 218 18.64 -2.60 8.96
N SER A 219 17.53 -2.27 8.30
CA SER A 219 16.91 -0.94 8.43
C SER A 219 16.43 -0.66 9.86
N GLU A 220 16.24 0.62 10.21
CA GLU A 220 15.68 0.98 11.52
C GLU A 220 14.27 0.40 11.70
N HIS A 221 13.46 0.45 10.64
CA HIS A 221 12.10 -0.10 10.62
C HIS A 221 12.06 -1.60 10.98
N CYS A 222 12.98 -2.41 10.47
CA CYS A 222 13.00 -3.85 10.76
C CYS A 222 13.74 -4.19 12.06
N SER A 223 14.92 -3.62 12.27
CA SER A 223 15.80 -4.00 13.39
C SER A 223 15.46 -3.30 14.70
N HIS A 224 14.71 -2.19 14.66
CA HIS A 224 14.35 -1.38 15.84
C HIS A 224 15.60 -0.97 16.65
N LYS A 225 16.64 -0.44 15.99
CA LYS A 225 17.94 -0.19 16.62
C LYS A 225 17.80 0.83 17.75
N THR A 226 16.97 1.85 17.57
CA THR A 226 16.70 2.87 18.61
C THR A 226 16.11 2.24 19.87
N PHE A 227 15.16 1.31 19.73
CA PHE A 227 14.54 0.62 20.87
C PHE A 227 15.49 -0.36 21.57
N ARG A 228 16.52 -0.84 20.86
CA ARG A 228 17.56 -1.75 21.35
C ARG A 228 18.82 -1.05 21.83
N ALA A 229 18.97 0.25 21.59
CA ALA A 229 20.15 1.01 21.94
C ALA A 229 20.24 1.29 23.45
N THR A 230 21.47 1.31 23.96
CA THR A 230 21.78 1.90 25.27
C THR A 230 21.70 3.42 25.16
N ILE A 231 20.97 4.07 26.06
CA ILE A 231 20.75 5.52 26.01
C ILE A 231 21.69 6.20 26.99
N THR A 232 22.60 7.04 26.51
CA THR A 232 23.43 7.90 27.36
C THR A 232 22.69 9.19 27.67
N LEU A 233 22.50 9.49 28.95
CA LEU A 233 21.83 10.70 29.44
C LEU A 233 22.80 11.89 29.51
N PRO A 234 22.29 13.14 29.62
CA PRO A 234 23.12 14.33 29.71
C PRO A 234 24.10 14.36 30.89
N ASP A 235 23.81 13.62 31.96
CA ASP A 235 24.68 13.47 33.13
C ASP A 235 25.76 12.37 32.97
N GLY A 236 25.83 11.74 31.79
CA GLY A 236 26.76 10.67 31.47
C GLY A 236 26.33 9.28 31.97
N SER A 237 25.21 9.18 32.69
CA SER A 237 24.65 7.89 33.08
C SER A 237 24.00 7.19 31.90
N THR A 238 23.93 5.86 31.94
CA THR A 238 23.31 5.07 30.87
C THR A 238 21.98 4.48 31.32
N ARG A 239 20.96 4.57 30.47
CA ARG A 239 19.73 3.80 30.59
C ARG A 239 19.77 2.59 29.66
N ARG A 240 19.19 1.50 30.16
CA ARG A 240 19.02 0.25 29.42
C ARG A 240 18.08 0.46 28.22
N PRO A 241 18.14 -0.42 27.20
CA PRO A 241 17.27 -0.32 26.03
C PRO A 241 15.78 -0.26 26.37
N LEU A 242 15.02 0.53 25.61
CA LEU A 242 13.57 0.68 25.81
C LEU A 242 12.84 -0.66 25.70
N LEU A 243 13.20 -1.49 24.72
CA LEU A 243 12.61 -2.82 24.54
C LEU A 243 12.84 -3.73 25.75
N THR A 244 14.03 -3.62 26.39
CA THR A 244 14.32 -4.37 27.63
C THR A 244 13.45 -3.87 28.77
N GLN A 245 13.27 -2.55 28.91
CA GLN A 245 12.41 -1.98 29.96
C GLN A 245 10.95 -2.40 29.79
N LEU A 246 10.44 -2.49 28.56
CA LEU A 246 9.08 -2.97 28.27
C LEU A 246 8.90 -4.46 28.62
N ARG A 247 9.90 -5.30 28.31
CA ARG A 247 9.92 -6.72 28.70
C ARG A 247 9.94 -6.88 30.22
N ASP A 248 10.87 -6.22 30.90
CA ASP A 248 10.98 -6.25 32.35
C ASP A 248 9.66 -5.85 33.03
N ALA A 249 8.99 -4.80 32.52
CA ALA A 249 7.70 -4.37 33.06
C ALA A 249 6.60 -5.42 32.84
N THR A 250 6.58 -6.08 31.69
CA THR A 250 5.61 -7.14 31.39
C THR A 250 5.84 -8.36 32.26
N ASP A 251 7.09 -8.79 32.39
CA ASP A 251 7.51 -9.92 33.24
C ASP A 251 7.24 -9.63 34.72
N ALA A 252 7.42 -8.39 35.17
CA ALA A 252 7.13 -7.99 36.55
C ALA A 252 5.63 -7.94 36.86
N ILE A 253 4.78 -7.60 35.88
CA ILE A 253 3.32 -7.64 36.02
C ILE A 253 2.84 -9.10 36.09
N ASP A 254 3.46 -10.01 35.33
CA ASP A 254 3.17 -11.45 35.29
C ASP A 254 1.66 -11.74 35.22
N ALA A 255 0.98 -11.01 34.32
CA ALA A 255 -0.46 -11.12 34.20
C ALA A 255 -0.84 -12.52 33.71
N SER A 256 -1.50 -13.30 34.57
CA SER A 256 -1.89 -14.70 34.29
C SER A 256 -2.72 -14.93 33.02
N PHE A 257 -3.33 -13.88 32.46
CA PHE A 257 -4.08 -13.96 31.20
C PHE A 257 -3.18 -13.75 29.96
N VAL A 258 -1.94 -13.26 30.08
CA VAL A 258 -1.04 -13.14 28.94
C VAL A 258 -0.53 -14.53 28.55
N ARG A 259 -0.55 -14.84 27.26
CA ARG A 259 -0.10 -16.12 26.69
C ARG A 259 1.14 -15.97 25.82
N SER A 260 1.23 -14.86 25.08
CA SER A 260 2.42 -14.50 24.31
C SER A 260 2.60 -13.00 24.31
N ALA A 261 3.83 -12.55 24.59
CA ALA A 261 4.26 -11.17 24.46
C ALA A 261 5.71 -11.15 23.96
N PHE A 262 6.04 -10.18 23.09
CA PHE A 262 7.36 -10.04 22.47
C PHE A 262 7.88 -11.24 21.66
N VAL A 263 7.00 -12.19 21.32
CA VAL A 263 7.26 -13.36 20.48
C VAL A 263 6.12 -13.52 19.48
N GLY A 264 6.45 -13.78 18.22
CA GLY A 264 5.48 -13.85 17.12
C GLY A 264 4.99 -12.49 16.65
N ASN A 265 3.93 -12.50 15.83
CA ASN A 265 3.44 -11.32 15.12
C ASN A 265 2.40 -10.51 15.90
N ALA A 266 1.79 -11.07 16.96
CA ALA A 266 0.76 -10.42 17.77
C ALA A 266 0.91 -10.76 19.27
N GLY A 267 0.38 -9.87 20.13
CA GLY A 267 0.23 -10.18 21.55
C GLY A 267 -0.99 -11.08 21.76
N ILE A 268 -0.85 -12.16 22.54
CA ILE A 268 -1.92 -13.13 22.77
C ILE A 268 -2.33 -13.12 24.24
N VAL A 269 -3.64 -13.01 24.48
CA VAL A 269 -4.24 -13.07 25.82
C VAL A 269 -5.34 -14.12 25.88
N SER A 270 -5.50 -14.77 27.04
CA SER A 270 -6.65 -15.60 27.38
C SER A 270 -7.84 -14.72 27.68
N TYR A 271 -8.96 -14.97 27.01
CA TYR A 271 -10.21 -14.22 27.24
C TYR A 271 -11.16 -14.99 28.16
N THR A 272 -11.38 -16.27 27.84
CA THR A 272 -12.13 -17.24 28.64
C THR A 272 -11.41 -18.59 28.58
N PRO A 273 -11.72 -19.57 29.45
CA PRO A 273 -11.08 -20.88 29.38
C PRO A 273 -11.20 -21.50 27.99
N GLY A 274 -10.05 -21.81 27.36
CA GLY A 274 -10.01 -22.41 26.03
C GLY A 274 -10.16 -21.44 24.86
N VAL A 275 -10.19 -20.12 25.09
CA VAL A 275 -10.29 -19.09 24.04
C VAL A 275 -9.24 -17.99 24.23
N THR A 276 -8.49 -17.72 23.18
CA THR A 276 -7.49 -16.66 23.14
C THR A 276 -7.87 -15.55 22.15
N ILE A 277 -7.41 -14.34 22.46
CA ILE A 277 -7.50 -13.17 21.59
C ILE A 277 -6.08 -12.76 21.21
N ALA A 278 -5.85 -12.55 19.91
CA ALA A 278 -4.67 -11.88 19.39
C ALA A 278 -4.96 -10.40 19.18
N LEU A 279 -4.04 -9.55 19.64
CA LEU A 279 -4.09 -8.10 19.51
C LEU A 279 -2.81 -7.62 18.83
N LYS A 280 -2.98 -6.84 17.77
CA LYS A 280 -1.87 -6.23 17.04
C LYS A 280 -2.26 -4.82 16.61
N ALA A 281 -1.30 -3.91 16.71
CA ALA A 281 -1.39 -2.60 16.11
C ALA A 281 -0.05 -2.25 15.45
N GLU A 282 -0.13 -1.53 14.32
CA GLU A 282 1.01 -1.01 13.57
C GLU A 282 0.71 0.41 13.10
N THR A 283 1.70 1.06 12.51
CA THR A 283 1.58 2.39 11.93
C THR A 283 1.94 2.40 10.47
N HIS A 284 1.23 3.18 9.66
CA HIS A 284 1.54 3.35 8.23
C HIS A 284 1.64 4.84 7.84
N ASN A 285 2.43 5.57 8.62
CA ASN A 285 2.51 7.04 8.60
C ASN A 285 3.08 7.60 7.28
N HIS A 286 4.34 7.27 6.96
CA HIS A 286 5.03 7.81 5.78
C HIS A 286 4.32 7.45 4.47
N PRO A 287 3.85 6.21 4.24
CA PRO A 287 3.06 5.90 3.07
C PRO A 287 1.77 6.74 3.01
N SER A 288 1.08 6.91 4.13
CA SER A 288 -0.17 7.70 4.19
C SER A 288 0.04 9.21 4.03
N ALA A 289 1.25 9.72 4.26
CA ALA A 289 1.61 11.11 3.97
C ALA A 289 1.70 11.40 2.47
N ILE A 290 2.10 10.39 1.69
CA ILE A 290 2.40 10.49 0.26
C ILE A 290 1.23 9.99 -0.59
N GLU A 291 0.63 8.89 -0.17
CA GLU A 291 -0.46 8.21 -0.84
C GLU A 291 -1.50 7.79 0.24
N PRO A 292 -2.36 8.73 0.66
CA PRO A 292 -3.21 8.54 1.84
C PRO A 292 -4.13 7.31 1.78
N PHE A 293 -4.66 6.99 0.59
CA PHE A 293 -5.58 5.87 0.43
C PHE A 293 -4.87 4.52 0.58
N GLY A 294 -3.91 4.23 -0.28
CA GLY A 294 -3.16 2.98 -0.29
C GLY A 294 -2.28 2.82 0.93
N GLY A 295 -1.72 3.91 1.46
CA GLY A 295 -1.02 3.92 2.74
C GLY A 295 -1.89 3.37 3.88
N ALA A 296 -3.10 3.90 4.08
CA ALA A 296 -3.99 3.40 5.12
C ALA A 296 -4.55 2.01 4.80
N ASN A 297 -4.92 1.77 3.54
CA ASN A 297 -5.46 0.50 3.04
C ASN A 297 -4.50 -0.67 3.32
N THR A 298 -3.23 -0.51 3.00
CA THR A 298 -2.20 -1.54 3.24
C THR A 298 -1.80 -1.68 4.71
N GLY A 299 -1.89 -0.60 5.49
CA GLY A 299 -1.72 -0.65 6.95
C GLY A 299 -2.77 -1.55 7.61
N VAL A 300 -4.02 -1.48 7.19
CA VAL A 300 -5.09 -2.37 7.67
C VAL A 300 -4.83 -3.82 7.26
N GLY A 301 -4.49 -4.08 6.00
CA GLY A 301 -4.15 -5.43 5.54
C GLY A 301 -2.95 -6.02 6.30
N GLY A 302 -1.92 -5.23 6.58
CA GLY A 302 -0.73 -5.66 7.34
C GLY A 302 -1.08 -6.28 8.69
N VAL A 303 -1.86 -5.56 9.50
CA VAL A 303 -2.24 -6.03 10.84
C VAL A 303 -3.20 -7.21 10.82
N ILE A 304 -4.03 -7.34 9.79
CA ILE A 304 -4.88 -8.53 9.60
C ILE A 304 -3.99 -9.75 9.32
N ARG A 305 -2.98 -9.62 8.45
CA ARG A 305 -2.00 -10.69 8.19
C ARG A 305 -1.19 -11.08 9.41
N ASP A 306 -0.83 -10.14 10.27
CA ASP A 306 -0.13 -10.45 11.52
C ASP A 306 -0.97 -11.30 12.48
N VAL A 307 -2.28 -10.98 12.59
CA VAL A 307 -3.23 -11.76 13.39
C VAL A 307 -3.43 -13.16 12.79
N MET A 308 -3.52 -13.27 11.46
CA MET A 308 -3.53 -14.56 10.76
C MET A 308 -2.24 -15.35 11.00
N GLY A 309 -1.08 -14.67 10.97
CA GLY A 309 0.23 -15.23 11.26
C GLY A 309 0.39 -15.67 12.73
N ALA A 310 -0.39 -15.11 13.64
CA ALA A 310 -0.54 -15.63 15.00
C ALA A 310 -1.54 -16.79 15.09
N ALA A 311 -2.02 -17.33 13.97
CA ALA A 311 -3.03 -18.38 13.86
C ALA A 311 -4.38 -18.04 14.52
N HIS A 312 -4.76 -16.76 14.51
CA HIS A 312 -6.07 -16.30 14.99
C HIS A 312 -6.93 -15.83 13.81
N HIS A 313 -8.23 -16.11 13.89
CA HIS A 313 -9.21 -15.63 12.91
C HIS A 313 -9.50 -14.15 13.18
N PRO A 314 -9.22 -13.23 12.25
CA PRO A 314 -9.54 -11.80 12.41
C PRO A 314 -11.06 -11.59 12.57
N ILE A 315 -11.47 -10.75 13.51
CA ILE A 315 -12.90 -10.46 13.77
C ILE A 315 -13.24 -8.97 13.78
N ALA A 316 -12.25 -8.10 13.98
CA ALA A 316 -12.44 -6.66 13.98
C ALA A 316 -11.13 -5.92 13.74
N THR A 317 -11.24 -4.67 13.28
CA THR A 317 -10.15 -3.73 13.16
C THR A 317 -10.34 -2.56 14.12
N THR A 318 -9.27 -1.81 14.36
CA THR A 318 -9.27 -0.57 15.15
C THR A 318 -8.36 0.46 14.51
N ASP A 319 -8.58 1.75 14.74
CA ASP A 319 -7.72 2.79 14.20
C ASP A 319 -7.47 3.96 15.17
N VAL A 320 -6.27 4.53 15.13
CA VAL A 320 -6.03 5.84 15.77
C VAL A 320 -5.41 6.73 14.72
N LEU A 321 -6.12 7.78 14.35
CA LEU A 321 -5.80 8.64 13.22
C LEU A 321 -5.47 10.04 13.72
N CYS A 322 -4.28 10.54 13.41
CA CYS A 322 -3.84 11.88 13.78
C CYS A 322 -3.52 12.69 12.52
N PHE A 323 -4.14 13.87 12.38
CA PHE A 323 -4.01 14.73 11.21
C PHE A 323 -3.67 16.17 11.59
N GLY A 324 -3.11 16.93 10.63
CA GLY A 324 -3.09 18.38 10.72
C GLY A 324 -4.52 18.98 10.67
N PRO A 325 -4.69 20.26 11.07
CA PRO A 325 -5.97 20.94 11.03
C PRO A 325 -6.64 20.85 9.64
N ALA A 326 -7.87 20.33 9.58
CA ALA A 326 -8.58 20.13 8.32
C ALA A 326 -9.07 21.45 7.69
N ASP A 327 -9.08 22.54 8.44
CA ASP A 327 -9.45 23.90 8.05
C ASP A 327 -8.23 24.81 7.81
N LEU A 328 -7.03 24.23 7.73
CA LEU A 328 -5.81 24.96 7.38
C LEU A 328 -6.00 25.70 6.04
N PRO A 329 -5.75 27.02 5.97
CA PRO A 329 -5.81 27.74 4.70
C PRO A 329 -4.83 27.14 3.68
N HIS A 330 -5.21 27.12 2.40
CA HIS A 330 -4.40 26.53 1.35
C HIS A 330 -2.96 27.08 1.31
N ASP A 331 -2.84 28.41 1.43
CA ASP A 331 -1.57 29.12 1.36
C ASP A 331 -0.65 28.84 2.56
N ASP A 332 -1.20 28.29 3.66
CA ASP A 332 -0.45 27.91 4.86
C ASP A 332 0.06 26.46 4.83
N VAL A 333 -0.34 25.67 3.81
CA VAL A 333 0.14 24.30 3.63
C VAL A 333 1.60 24.33 3.16
N PRO A 334 2.53 23.62 3.83
CA PRO A 334 3.92 23.58 3.40
C PRO A 334 4.07 23.04 1.96
N PRO A 335 5.02 23.58 1.17
CA PRO A 335 5.26 23.07 -0.18
C PRO A 335 5.57 21.57 -0.19
N GLY A 336 4.92 20.82 -1.09
CA GLY A 336 5.09 19.37 -1.21
C GLY A 336 4.26 18.53 -0.23
N VAL A 337 3.48 19.16 0.65
CA VAL A 337 2.56 18.47 1.58
C VAL A 337 1.15 18.43 1.00
N ILE A 338 0.51 17.26 1.08
CA ILE A 338 -0.91 17.10 0.74
C ILE A 338 -1.74 17.79 1.82
N HIS A 339 -2.73 18.59 1.41
CA HIS A 339 -3.60 19.30 2.34
C HIS A 339 -4.20 18.34 3.40
N PRO A 340 -4.14 18.64 4.71
CA PRO A 340 -4.54 17.70 5.77
C PRO A 340 -5.96 17.13 5.63
N ARG A 341 -6.90 17.93 5.12
CA ARG A 341 -8.26 17.46 4.78
C ARG A 341 -8.27 16.33 3.74
N LEU A 342 -7.48 16.45 2.67
CA LEU A 342 -7.38 15.43 1.62
C LEU A 342 -6.67 14.18 2.15
N VAL A 343 -5.64 14.34 2.99
CA VAL A 343 -4.99 13.22 3.69
C VAL A 343 -6.01 12.46 4.55
N ARG A 344 -6.80 13.17 5.36
CA ARG A 344 -7.85 12.58 6.18
C ARG A 344 -8.86 11.80 5.34
N GLU A 345 -9.35 12.39 4.25
CA GLU A 345 -10.34 11.75 3.37
C GLU A 345 -9.78 10.49 2.72
N GLY A 346 -8.55 10.55 2.18
CA GLY A 346 -7.90 9.39 1.60
C GLY A 346 -7.63 8.29 2.63
N VAL A 347 -7.11 8.62 3.82
CA VAL A 347 -6.87 7.64 4.89
C VAL A 347 -8.15 6.94 5.32
N VAL A 348 -9.22 7.70 5.59
CA VAL A 348 -10.51 7.14 6.01
C VAL A 348 -11.10 6.25 4.90
N ALA A 349 -11.03 6.69 3.65
CA ALA A 349 -11.46 5.88 2.51
C ALA A 349 -10.63 4.60 2.37
N GLY A 350 -9.31 4.66 2.59
CA GLY A 350 -8.41 3.51 2.53
C GLY A 350 -8.70 2.45 3.61
N VAL A 351 -8.91 2.89 4.86
CA VAL A 351 -9.32 2.02 5.97
C VAL A 351 -10.66 1.36 5.67
N ALA A 352 -11.65 2.16 5.25
CA ALA A 352 -12.99 1.68 4.96
C ALA A 352 -12.99 0.68 3.79
N ASP A 353 -12.24 0.95 2.72
CA ASP A 353 -12.17 0.09 1.55
C ASP A 353 -11.66 -1.31 1.90
N TYR A 354 -10.57 -1.42 2.66
CA TYR A 354 -10.00 -2.71 3.03
C TYR A 354 -10.94 -3.48 3.96
N GLY A 355 -11.36 -2.85 5.07
CA GLY A 355 -12.23 -3.45 6.08
C GLY A 355 -13.57 -3.91 5.51
N ASN A 356 -14.21 -3.09 4.67
CA ASN A 356 -15.51 -3.42 4.08
C ASN A 356 -15.41 -4.60 3.10
N LYS A 357 -14.40 -4.62 2.22
CA LYS A 357 -14.24 -5.69 1.22
C LYS A 357 -13.92 -7.04 1.86
N ILE A 358 -13.18 -7.03 2.96
CA ILE A 358 -12.85 -8.26 3.71
C ILE A 358 -13.92 -8.64 4.73
N GLY A 359 -14.86 -7.73 5.03
CA GLY A 359 -15.96 -7.97 5.96
C GLY A 359 -15.57 -7.87 7.43
N LEU A 360 -14.57 -7.05 7.76
CA LEU A 360 -14.13 -6.78 9.14
C LEU A 360 -14.54 -5.36 9.57
N PRO A 361 -15.34 -5.21 10.64
CA PRO A 361 -15.74 -3.89 11.11
C PRO A 361 -14.60 -3.20 11.86
N THR A 362 -14.43 -1.90 11.63
CA THR A 362 -13.64 -1.03 12.53
C THR A 362 -14.47 -0.69 13.76
N VAL A 363 -14.14 -1.27 14.91
CA VAL A 363 -15.00 -1.26 16.12
C VAL A 363 -14.57 -0.26 17.20
N ALA A 364 -13.33 0.22 17.14
CA ALA A 364 -12.80 1.17 18.11
C ALA A 364 -11.74 2.05 17.47
N GLY A 365 -11.63 3.28 17.96
CA GLY A 365 -10.59 4.18 17.50
C GLY A 365 -10.65 5.58 18.07
N ALA A 366 -9.83 6.45 17.51
CA ALA A 366 -9.81 7.88 17.84
C ALA A 366 -9.33 8.72 16.65
N VAL A 367 -9.83 9.96 16.56
CA VAL A 367 -9.33 10.96 15.61
C VAL A 367 -8.80 12.16 16.41
N LEU A 368 -7.54 12.54 16.15
CA LEU A 368 -6.88 13.65 16.80
C LEU A 368 -6.38 14.66 15.76
N TYR A 369 -6.47 15.94 16.10
CA TYR A 369 -5.96 17.03 15.27
C TYR A 369 -4.88 17.79 16.01
N ASP A 370 -3.71 17.94 15.39
CA ASP A 370 -2.60 18.76 15.90
C ASP A 370 -1.77 19.30 14.72
N PRO A 371 -1.38 20.59 14.72
CA PRO A 371 -0.51 21.15 13.69
C PRO A 371 0.78 20.37 13.43
N GLY A 372 1.30 19.65 14.42
CA GLY A 372 2.48 18.77 14.29
C GLY A 372 2.29 17.61 13.30
N PHE A 373 1.05 17.26 12.96
CA PHE A 373 0.72 16.19 11.99
C PHE A 373 0.37 16.72 10.59
N THR A 374 0.66 18.00 10.30
CA THR A 374 0.33 18.61 9.00
C THR A 374 1.07 17.94 7.83
N ALA A 375 2.36 17.69 7.98
CA ALA A 375 3.18 17.08 6.93
C ALA A 375 3.21 15.55 6.98
N ASN A 376 3.05 14.96 8.17
CA ASN A 376 3.11 13.52 8.37
C ASN A 376 2.00 13.11 9.36
N PRO A 377 0.93 12.45 8.89
CA PRO A 377 -0.13 11.96 9.75
C PRO A 377 0.38 10.78 10.60
N LEU A 378 -0.32 10.48 11.69
CA LEU A 378 -0.19 9.18 12.35
C LEU A 378 -1.39 8.32 11.97
N VAL A 379 -1.12 7.17 11.38
CA VAL A 379 -2.15 6.22 10.94
C VAL A 379 -1.86 4.91 11.63
N PHE A 380 -2.46 4.73 12.82
CA PHE A 380 -2.43 3.46 13.51
C PHE A 380 -3.54 2.57 12.99
N CYS A 381 -3.17 1.37 12.56
CA CYS A 381 -4.10 0.31 12.20
C CYS A 381 -3.95 -0.80 13.22
N GLY A 382 -5.06 -1.39 13.66
CA GLY A 382 -5.05 -2.52 14.58
C GLY A 382 -6.04 -3.60 14.17
N CYS A 383 -5.78 -4.81 14.63
CA CYS A 383 -6.62 -5.97 14.39
C CYS A 383 -6.78 -6.79 15.67
N ILE A 384 -7.98 -7.32 15.85
CA ILE A 384 -8.37 -8.23 16.91
C ILE A 384 -8.73 -9.56 16.24
N GLY A 385 -8.11 -10.64 16.68
CA GLY A 385 -8.43 -12.00 16.24
C GLY A 385 -8.76 -12.92 17.40
N VAL A 386 -9.49 -14.00 17.09
CA VAL A 386 -9.90 -15.02 18.06
C VAL A 386 -9.43 -16.40 17.63
N ALA A 387 -9.07 -17.24 18.60
CA ALA A 387 -8.82 -18.65 18.37
C ALA A 387 -9.27 -19.49 19.58
N ALA A 388 -9.57 -20.75 19.33
CA ALA A 388 -9.53 -21.73 20.41
C ALA A 388 -8.08 -21.87 20.89
N GLU A 389 -7.88 -21.93 22.20
CA GLU A 389 -6.57 -22.15 22.80
C GLU A 389 -6.03 -23.51 22.36
N ARG A 390 -4.83 -23.52 21.78
CA ARG A 390 -4.20 -24.70 21.20
C ARG A 390 -2.72 -24.71 21.55
N ALA A 391 -2.16 -25.92 21.67
CA ALA A 391 -0.72 -26.06 21.77
C ALA A 391 -0.07 -25.61 20.45
N PRO A 392 1.05 -24.87 20.49
CA PRO A 392 1.78 -24.53 19.27
C PRO A 392 2.25 -25.81 18.57
N LEU A 393 2.26 -25.78 17.23
CA LEU A 393 2.89 -26.84 16.46
C LEU A 393 4.40 -26.82 16.73
N GLY A 394 5.02 -27.98 16.90
CA GLY A 394 6.44 -28.09 17.24
C GLY A 394 7.42 -27.85 16.08
N GLY A 395 6.92 -27.58 14.87
CA GLY A 395 7.72 -27.32 13.68
C GLY A 395 8.31 -25.90 13.62
N PRO A 396 8.99 -25.54 12.52
CA PRO A 396 9.17 -26.31 11.29
C PRO A 396 10.17 -27.49 11.44
N TYR A 397 9.97 -28.56 10.67
CA TYR A 397 10.84 -29.74 10.61
C TYR A 397 11.54 -29.88 9.25
N ALA A 398 12.65 -30.63 9.23
CA ALA A 398 13.32 -30.94 7.97
C ALA A 398 12.39 -31.76 7.05
N GLY A 399 12.20 -31.28 5.82
CA GLY A 399 11.29 -31.88 4.84
C GLY A 399 9.96 -31.16 4.68
N ASP A 400 9.64 -30.21 5.57
CA ASP A 400 8.47 -29.35 5.42
C ASP A 400 8.60 -28.46 4.17
N LEU A 401 7.46 -28.21 3.52
CA LEU A 401 7.37 -27.33 2.36
C LEU A 401 7.21 -25.87 2.80
N VAL A 402 7.97 -24.97 2.17
CA VAL A 402 7.75 -23.52 2.32
C VAL A 402 6.79 -23.08 1.24
N VAL A 403 5.62 -22.58 1.65
CA VAL A 403 4.54 -22.16 0.74
C VAL A 403 4.29 -20.67 0.89
N VAL A 404 4.22 -19.96 -0.22
CA VAL A 404 3.78 -18.55 -0.26
C VAL A 404 2.33 -18.55 -0.73
N LEU A 405 1.43 -18.01 0.08
CA LEU A 405 -0.01 -17.91 -0.20
C LEU A 405 -0.40 -16.43 -0.35
N GLY A 406 -1.21 -16.13 -1.36
CA GLY A 406 -1.73 -14.77 -1.59
C GLY A 406 -1.64 -14.33 -3.05
N GLY A 407 -1.60 -13.00 -3.23
CA GLY A 407 -1.54 -12.37 -4.55
C GLY A 407 -0.21 -12.59 -5.27
N ARG A 408 -0.19 -12.33 -6.58
CA ARG A 408 1.06 -12.34 -7.37
C ARG A 408 1.94 -11.17 -6.94
N ALA A 409 3.25 -11.38 -6.89
CA ALA A 409 4.21 -10.31 -6.61
C ALA A 409 4.25 -9.30 -7.77
N GLY A 410 3.97 -8.03 -7.46
CA GLY A 410 4.20 -6.88 -8.32
C GLY A 410 5.58 -6.26 -8.13
N ARG A 411 5.83 -5.10 -8.75
CA ARG A 411 7.02 -4.27 -8.47
C ARG A 411 6.72 -3.16 -7.45
N ASP A 412 5.60 -3.30 -6.74
CA ASP A 412 5.10 -2.35 -5.76
C ASP A 412 5.79 -2.56 -4.40
N GLY A 413 6.03 -1.47 -3.66
CA GLY A 413 6.63 -1.53 -2.33
C GLY A 413 8.11 -1.94 -2.26
N LEU A 414 8.84 -1.91 -3.39
CA LEU A 414 10.28 -2.13 -3.39
C LEU A 414 10.97 -1.04 -2.57
N ARG A 415 11.85 -1.45 -1.66
CA ARG A 415 12.59 -0.56 -0.75
C ARG A 415 11.74 0.21 0.27
N GLY A 416 10.52 -0.25 0.57
CA GLY A 416 9.63 0.41 1.52
C GLY A 416 10.20 0.57 2.94
N ALA A 417 10.97 -0.40 3.47
CA ALA A 417 11.51 -0.32 4.83
C ALA A 417 12.72 0.63 4.91
N THR A 418 13.59 0.64 3.90
CA THR A 418 14.68 1.63 3.82
C THR A 418 14.14 3.03 3.56
N PHE A 419 13.11 3.19 2.73
CA PHE A 419 12.41 4.46 2.50
C PHE A 419 11.79 5.01 3.80
N SER A 420 11.07 4.18 4.56
CA SER A 420 10.47 4.56 5.84
C SER A 420 11.50 4.90 6.94
N SER A 421 12.76 4.49 6.74
CA SER A 421 13.88 4.78 7.65
C SER A 421 14.68 6.02 7.24
N ALA A 422 14.40 6.64 6.09
CA ALA A 422 15.09 7.81 5.59
C ALA A 422 14.37 9.12 5.96
N THR A 423 15.10 10.23 6.08
CA THR A 423 14.53 11.58 6.27
C THR A 423 13.91 12.09 4.96
N MET A 424 12.70 12.66 5.04
CA MET A 424 12.03 13.28 3.88
C MET A 424 12.83 14.48 3.36
N ASP A 425 13.05 14.53 2.05
CA ASP A 425 13.48 15.73 1.32
C ASP A 425 12.55 15.99 0.12
N ALA A 426 12.69 17.16 -0.52
CA ALA A 426 11.82 17.55 -1.63
C ALA A 426 12.04 16.75 -2.93
N THR A 427 12.99 15.80 -2.96
CA THR A 427 13.37 15.04 -4.18
C THR A 427 12.82 13.62 -4.23
N THR A 428 12.05 13.18 -3.23
CA THR A 428 11.54 11.81 -3.10
C THR A 428 10.41 11.41 -4.07
N GLY A 429 9.90 12.28 -4.94
CA GLY A 429 8.73 12.00 -5.80
C GLY A 429 8.85 10.75 -6.68
N ASP A 430 9.96 10.58 -7.39
CA ASP A 430 10.17 9.44 -8.31
C ASP A 430 10.52 8.13 -7.56
N VAL A 431 11.12 8.25 -6.36
CA VAL A 431 11.50 7.10 -5.51
C VAL A 431 10.31 6.61 -4.67
N ALA A 432 9.38 7.50 -4.35
CA ALA A 432 8.20 7.20 -3.54
C ALA A 432 7.19 6.30 -4.27
N GLY A 433 7.05 6.44 -5.59
CA GLY A 433 6.15 5.62 -6.42
C GLY A 433 6.40 4.11 -6.29
N ALA A 434 7.66 3.70 -6.32
CA ALA A 434 8.04 2.29 -6.15
C ALA A 434 7.84 1.76 -4.73
N SER A 435 7.68 2.65 -3.73
CA SER A 435 7.59 2.30 -2.31
C SER A 435 6.15 2.14 -1.82
N VAL A 436 5.15 2.59 -2.59
CA VAL A 436 3.74 2.46 -2.20
C VAL A 436 3.20 1.11 -2.64
N GLN A 437 2.62 0.39 -1.68
CA GLN A 437 1.96 -0.89 -1.91
C GLN A 437 0.47 -0.67 -2.24
N ILE A 438 -0.07 -1.49 -3.14
CA ILE A 438 -1.50 -1.55 -3.43
C ILE A 438 -2.10 -2.75 -2.70
N GLY A 439 -3.15 -2.52 -1.92
CA GLY A 439 -3.84 -3.58 -1.21
C GLY A 439 -4.75 -4.42 -2.13
N ASP A 440 -4.81 -5.72 -1.87
CA ASP A 440 -5.78 -6.64 -2.48
C ASP A 440 -6.62 -7.35 -1.39
N PRO A 441 -7.63 -6.66 -0.83
CA PRO A 441 -8.43 -7.20 0.27
C PRO A 441 -9.27 -8.42 -0.14
N ILE A 442 -9.59 -8.58 -1.42
CA ILE A 442 -10.37 -9.73 -1.90
C ILE A 442 -9.49 -10.99 -1.87
N THR A 443 -8.25 -10.91 -2.38
CA THR A 443 -7.32 -12.03 -2.27
C THR A 443 -7.01 -12.36 -0.81
N GLU A 444 -6.86 -11.36 0.05
CA GLU A 444 -6.63 -11.58 1.48
C GLU A 444 -7.86 -12.20 2.17
N LYS A 445 -9.09 -11.86 1.76
CA LYS A 445 -10.30 -12.54 2.26
C LYS A 445 -10.28 -14.03 1.95
N LEU A 446 -9.90 -14.41 0.74
CA LEU A 446 -9.77 -15.81 0.35
C LEU A 446 -8.72 -16.54 1.20
N LEU A 447 -7.66 -15.84 1.60
CA LEU A 447 -6.66 -16.38 2.51
C LEU A 447 -7.22 -16.61 3.92
N ILE A 448 -8.03 -15.68 4.46
CA ILE A 448 -8.71 -15.88 5.76
C ILE A 448 -9.54 -17.18 5.73
N ASP A 449 -10.31 -17.40 4.67
CA ASP A 449 -11.18 -18.57 4.54
C ASP A 449 -10.37 -19.87 4.42
N LEU A 450 -9.32 -19.86 3.60
CA LEU A 450 -8.41 -20.99 3.46
C LEU A 450 -7.75 -21.37 4.79
N LEU A 451 -7.25 -20.39 5.54
CA LEU A 451 -6.54 -20.63 6.81
C LEU A 451 -7.50 -21.10 7.92
N ALA A 452 -8.75 -20.63 7.90
CA ALA A 452 -9.80 -21.11 8.80
C ALA A 452 -10.07 -22.62 8.63
N GLU A 453 -9.97 -23.14 7.40
CA GLU A 453 -10.18 -24.57 7.11
C GLU A 453 -8.88 -25.40 7.17
N SER A 454 -7.72 -24.77 7.16
CA SER A 454 -6.40 -25.43 7.09
C SER A 454 -5.77 -25.69 8.46
N HIS A 455 -6.57 -25.78 9.51
CA HIS A 455 -6.08 -25.97 10.88
C HIS A 455 -5.19 -27.21 11.02
N GLY A 456 -3.99 -27.03 11.60
CA GLY A 456 -3.03 -28.11 11.82
C GLY A 456 -2.24 -28.53 10.58
N LEU A 457 -2.46 -27.88 9.44
CA LEU A 457 -1.72 -28.14 8.19
C LEU A 457 -0.55 -27.17 7.97
N TYR A 458 -0.45 -26.11 8.77
CA TYR A 458 0.61 -25.11 8.67
C TYR A 458 1.05 -24.64 10.05
N SER A 459 2.34 -24.34 10.19
CA SER A 459 2.88 -23.46 11.22
C SER A 459 3.16 -22.11 10.57
N ALA A 460 2.53 -21.04 11.07
CA ALA A 460 2.76 -19.69 10.59
C ALA A 460 4.02 -19.06 11.18
#